data_AF-A0A952DTD5-F1
#
_entry.id   AF-A0A952DTD5-F1
#
_cell.length_a   1.000
_cell.length_b   1.000
_cell.length_c   1.000
_cell.angle_alpha   90.00
_cell.angle_beta   90.00
_cell.angle_gamma   90.00
#
_symmetry.space_group_name_H-M   'P 1'
#
loop_
_entity.id
_entity.type
_entity.pdbx_description
1 polymer ?
#
loop_
_entity_poly.entity_id
_entity_poly.type
_entity_poly.pdbx_seq_one_letter_code
_entity_poly.pdbx_strand_id
1 'polypeptide(L)' 'MQENKRNVLIKYASMATQLLVGLGLTTWLGTWLDKKMTTKKPMATWILPMTFLIGFLVKLIKDTNKK' A
#
# COMPACT_ATOMS: atom_id res chain seq x y z
N MET A 1 -3.88 33.00 11.26
CA MET A 1 -4.13 31.57 10.96
C MET A 1 -3.22 31.10 9.80
N GLN A 2 -1.98 30.67 10.08
CA GLN A 2 -1.05 30.13 9.06
C GLN A 2 -0.68 28.65 9.32
N GLU A 3 -1.43 27.94 10.18
CA GLU A 3 -1.03 26.62 10.68
C GLU A 3 -1.51 25.41 9.85
N ASN A 4 -2.11 25.62 8.67
CA ASN A 4 -2.87 24.54 8.02
C ASN A 4 -2.20 23.87 6.80
N LYS A 5 -1.32 24.56 6.06
CA LYS A 5 -0.76 23.97 4.82
C LYS A 5 0.30 22.88 5.09
N ARG A 6 1.13 23.08 6.11
CA ARG A 6 2.21 22.14 6.47
C ARG A 6 1.65 20.79 6.96
N ASN A 7 0.58 20.85 7.76
CA ASN A 7 -0.11 19.65 8.26
C ASN A 7 -0.74 18.83 7.14
N VAL A 8 -1.31 19.50 6.12
CA VAL A 8 -1.88 18.83 4.95
C VAL A 8 -0.79 18.16 4.11
N LEU A 9 0.33 18.84 3.85
CA LEU A 9 1.47 18.24 3.12
C LEU A 9 2.04 17.01 3.85
N ILE A 10 2.26 17.10 5.16
CA ILE A 10 2.76 15.98 5.97
C ILE A 10 1.78 14.82 5.96
N LYS A 11 0.47 15.10 6.00
CA LYS A 11 -0.58 14.08 5.94
C LYS A 11 -0.59 13.32 4.60
N TYR A 12 -0.41 14.02 3.48
CA TYR A 12 -0.29 13.36 2.18
C TYR A 12 1.04 12.61 2.04
N ALA A 13 2.13 13.18 2.54
CA ALA A 13 3.43 12.52 2.55
C ALA A 13 3.39 11.22 3.35
N SER A 14 2.80 11.22 4.55
CA SER A 14 2.68 10.02 5.38
C SER A 14 1.80 8.96 4.73
N MET A 15 0.69 9.35 4.10
CA MET A 15 -0.15 8.43 3.30
C MET A 15 0.62 7.82 2.13
N ALA A 16 1.39 8.64 1.39
CA ALA A 16 2.21 8.17 0.28
C ALA A 16 3.32 7.22 0.75
N THR A 17 4.00 7.53 1.85
CA THR A 17 4.99 6.65 2.46
C THR A 17 4.35 5.32 2.90
N GLN A 18 3.17 5.36 3.51
CA GLN A 18 2.45 4.16 3.91
C GLN A 18 2.06 3.28 2.72
N LEU A 19 1.68 3.90 1.59
CA LEU A 19 1.46 3.21 0.31
C LEU A 19 2.74 2.58 -0.24
N LEU A 20 3.83 3.35 -0.31
CA LEU A 20 5.12 2.88 -0.83
C LEU A 20 5.70 1.74 0.00
N VAL A 21 5.68 1.88 1.32
CA VAL A 21 6.13 0.84 2.26
C VAL A 21 5.23 -0.39 2.15
N GLY A 22 3.91 -0.19 2.12
CA GLY A 22 2.95 -1.28 1.98
C GLY A 22 3.13 -2.07 0.69
N LEU A 23 3.31 -1.37 -0.44
CA LEU A 23 3.61 -1.95 -1.74
C LEU A 23 4.96 -2.68 -1.74
N GLY A 24 6.01 -2.05 -1.22
CA GLY A 24 7.34 -2.67 -1.11
C GLY A 24 7.29 -3.96 -0.30
N LEU A 25 6.60 -3.95 0.84
CA LEU A 25 6.44 -5.13 1.70
C LEU A 25 5.60 -6.22 1.03
N THR A 26 4.47 -5.89 0.40
CA THR A 26 3.64 -6.90 -0.28
C THR A 26 4.30 -7.49 -1.50
N THR A 27 5.06 -6.69 -2.26
CA THR A 27 5.84 -7.21 -3.40
C THR A 27 6.99 -8.09 -2.90
N TRP A 28 7.72 -7.66 -1.87
CA TRP A 28 8.80 -8.46 -1.27
C TRP A 28 8.28 -9.77 -0.68
N LEU A 29 7.19 -9.73 0.11
CA LEU A 29 6.53 -10.91 0.63
C LEU A 29 6.02 -11.82 -0.49
N GLY A 30 5.47 -11.27 -1.56
CA GLY A 30 5.04 -12.01 -2.75
C GLY A 30 6.20 -12.75 -3.42
N THR A 31 7.36 -12.09 -3.59
CA THR A 31 8.55 -12.74 -4.15
C THR A 31 9.12 -13.81 -3.24
N TRP A 32 9.06 -13.62 -1.93
CA TRP A 32 9.50 -14.60 -0.94
C TRP A 32 8.58 -15.83 -0.92
N LEU A 33 7.27 -15.61 -0.98
CA LEU A 33 6.25 -16.67 -1.10
C LEU A 33 6.39 -17.44 -2.42
N ASP A 34 6.54 -16.75 -3.55
CA ASP A 34 6.71 -17.39 -4.86
C ASP A 34 7.98 -18.26 -4.91
N LYS A 35 9.09 -17.76 -4.34
CA LYS A 35 10.33 -18.54 -4.19
C LYS A 35 10.13 -19.76 -3.30
N LYS A 36 9.42 -19.61 -2.18
CA LYS A 36 9.17 -20.70 -1.23
C LYS A 36 8.21 -21.77 -1.79
N MET A 37 7.25 -21.40 -2.63
CA MET A 37 6.34 -22.34 -3.29
C MET A 37 6.94 -22.99 -4.54
N THR A 38 8.21 -22.73 -4.87
CA THR A 38 8.88 -23.30 -6.08
C THR A 38 8.08 -23.09 -7.37
N THR A 39 7.22 -22.07 -7.38
CA THR A 39 6.26 -21.88 -8.45
C THR A 39 6.97 -21.16 -9.59
N LYS A 40 7.06 -21.80 -10.76
CA LYS A 40 7.73 -21.23 -11.96
C LYS A 40 7.10 -19.93 -12.46
N LYS A 41 5.90 -19.58 -11.98
CA LYS A 41 5.18 -18.36 -12.32
C LYS A 41 5.09 -17.45 -11.10
N PRO A 42 5.52 -16.17 -11.19
CA PRO A 42 5.47 -15.22 -10.08
C PRO A 42 4.04 -14.71 -9.85
N MET A 43 3.13 -15.60 -9.46
CA MET A 43 1.71 -15.29 -9.30
C MET A 43 1.45 -14.52 -8.00
N ALA A 44 2.10 -14.88 -6.89
CA ALA A 44 1.90 -14.18 -5.63
C ALA A 44 2.51 -12.77 -5.67
N THR A 45 3.67 -12.61 -6.32
CA THR A 45 4.32 -11.31 -6.54
C THR A 45 3.42 -10.33 -7.29
N TRP A 46 2.51 -10.82 -8.13
CA TRP A 46 1.57 -9.96 -8.84
C TRP A 46 0.26 -9.79 -8.06
N ILE A 47 -0.33 -10.89 -7.56
CA ILE A 47 -1.65 -10.87 -6.92
C ILE A 47 -1.63 -10.16 -5.57
N LEU A 48 -0.55 -10.30 -4.77
CA LEU A 48 -0.44 -9.63 -3.46
C LEU A 48 -0.46 -8.09 -3.56
N PRO A 49 0.40 -7.45 -4.35
CA PRO A 49 0.38 -5.99 -4.44
C PRO A 49 -0.92 -5.48 -5.06
N MET A 50 -1.54 -6.24 -5.98
CA MET A 50 -2.83 -5.88 -6.58
C MET A 50 -3.97 -5.93 -5.56
N THR A 51 -4.04 -6.98 -4.74
CA THR A 51 -5.01 -7.10 -3.66
C THR A 51 -4.76 -6.08 -2.54
N PHE A 52 -3.50 -5.81 -2.22
CA PHE A 52 -3.12 -4.75 -1.29
C PHE A 52 -3.56 -3.38 -1.77
N LEU A 53 -3.34 -3.04 -3.05
CA LEU A 53 -3.79 -1.77 -3.65
C LEU A 53 -5.30 -1.59 -3.51
N ILE A 54 -6.08 -2.61 -3.89
CA ILE A 54 -7.54 -2.58 -3.78
C ILE A 54 -7.96 -2.40 -2.32
N GLY A 55 -7.41 -3.19 -1.40
CA GLY A 55 -7.71 -3.09 0.03
C GLY A 55 -7.33 -1.74 0.63
N PHE A 56 -6.18 -1.19 0.21
CA PHE A 56 -5.72 0.14 0.63
C PHE A 56 -6.65 1.24 0.12
N LEU A 57 -7.05 1.19 -1.16
CA LEU A 57 -8.01 2.15 -1.74
C LEU A 57 -9.37 2.08 -1.06
N VAL A 58 -9.92 0.88 -0.84
CA VAL A 58 -11.20 0.71 -0.12
C VAL A 58 -11.10 1.27 1.29
N LYS A 59 -10.00 1.00 2.00
CA LYS A 59 -9.75 1.53 3.34
C LYS A 59 -9.61 3.05 3.32
N LEU A 60 -8.88 3.61 2.35
CA LEU A 60 -8.69 5.04 2.17
C LEU A 60 -10.02 5.75 1.90
N ILE A 61 -10.87 5.19 1.03
CA ILE A 61 -12.21 5.71 0.75
C ILE A 61 -13.06 5.66 2.02
N LYS A 62 -13.03 4.54 2.75
CA LYS A 62 -13.78 4.39 4.01
C LYS A 62 -13.33 5.38 5.07
N ASP A 63 -12.02 5.57 5.25
CA ASP A 63 -11.45 6.54 6.19
C ASP A 63 -11.72 7.99 5.77
N THR A 64 -11.82 8.25 4.46
CA THR A 64 -12.15 9.58 3.93
C THR A 64 -13.64 9.90 4.04
N ASN A 65 -14.52 8.90 3.87
CA ASN A 65 -15.98 9.04 3.95
C ASN A 65 -16.49 9.09 5.41
N LYS A 66 -15.72 8.58 6.38
CA LYS A 66 -16.06 8.66 7.81
C LYS A 66 -15.84 10.05 8.44
N LYS A 67 -15.78 11.09 7.61
CA LYS A 67 -15.39 12.45 7.98
C LYS A 67 -16.51 13.44 7.75
#